data_AF-A0A815YW97-F1
#
_entry.id   AF-A0A815YW97-F1
#
_cell.length_a   1.000
_cell.length_b   1.000
_cell.length_c   1.000
_cell.angle_alpha   90.00
_cell.angle_beta   90.00
_cell.angle_gamma   90.00
#
_symmetry.space_group_name_H-M   'P 1'
#
loop_
_entity.id
_entity.type
_entity.pdbx_description
1 polymer ?
#
loop_
_entity_poly.entity_id
_entity_poly.type
_entity_poly.pdbx_seq_one_letter_code
_entity_poly.pdbx_strand_id
1 'polypeptide(L)'
;MTTWLKNPFGKTEHRISEAANAIGQVFEDVDDDPIFSDSVIGLFMSFSEAAHVDEYKTLSQDVDHIIQCTITSLSSPKKFESRIVAYIYIQRQIEECIIILKELRQTSFDFDKKVNELEKTILKIITYIFTKTKGNRPNLSIQSRDLLENINIPEYLKSIKKIEKSDILNTFFALCKLSFQSLMYTNNHGQITWKQILSNLETLTISSTDFINTYLDYIEGFKQFPFDMSAFIYLLSRQPLTTSRHQQSSIGTIIQLADKLKFDITEFLKQFYLIFEHGIKNKNYNLIQCAQFLCCISINDQLFEIYSSICILNVANDDLWQMIRYLIKL
;
A
#
# COMPACT_ATOMS: atom_id res chain seq x y z
N MET A 1 61.92 2.46 -37.64
CA MET A 1 60.99 3.53 -37.21
C MET A 1 59.59 3.05 -37.47
N THR A 2 58.95 2.45 -36.47
CA THR A 2 57.54 2.06 -36.51
C THR A 2 56.94 2.60 -35.22
N THR A 3 56.35 3.78 -35.36
CA THR A 3 55.70 4.54 -34.30
C THR A 3 54.44 3.81 -33.87
N TRP A 4 54.43 3.37 -32.62
CA TRP A 4 53.25 2.87 -31.93
C TRP A 4 52.21 3.98 -31.89
N LEU A 5 51.08 3.76 -32.55
CA LEU A 5 49.84 4.47 -32.26
C LEU A 5 49.40 4.08 -30.84
N LYS A 6 49.75 4.93 -29.87
CA LYS A 6 49.13 4.93 -28.56
C LYS A 6 47.63 5.16 -28.76
N ASN A 7 46.86 4.14 -28.42
CA ASN A 7 45.42 4.18 -28.24
C ASN A 7 45.06 5.37 -27.32
N PRO A 8 44.29 6.39 -27.76
CA PRO A 8 43.98 7.55 -26.93
C PRO A 8 42.80 7.29 -25.96
N PHE A 9 42.20 6.10 -26.02
CA PHE A 9 41.19 5.67 -25.06
C PHE A 9 41.87 4.84 -24.00
N GLY A 10 42.42 5.52 -22.99
CA GLY A 10 42.68 4.89 -21.71
C GLY A 10 41.40 4.20 -21.26
N LYS A 11 41.50 2.91 -20.91
CA LYS A 11 40.45 2.25 -20.14
C LYS A 11 40.25 3.11 -18.90
N THR A 12 39.12 3.83 -18.81
CA THR A 12 38.68 4.40 -17.55
C THR A 12 38.51 3.24 -16.60
N GLU A 13 39.48 3.04 -15.71
CA GLU A 13 39.35 2.11 -14.59
C GLU A 13 38.04 2.44 -13.87
N HIS A 14 37.22 1.41 -13.63
CA HIS A 14 36.04 1.52 -12.79
C HIS A 14 36.51 1.88 -11.38
N ARG A 15 36.51 3.16 -11.04
CA ARG A 15 36.98 3.64 -9.75
C ARG A 15 35.77 4.06 -8.95
N ILE A 16 35.36 3.18 -8.03
CA ILE A 16 34.37 3.50 -7.01
C ILE A 16 35.00 4.46 -6.01
N SER A 17 34.28 5.52 -5.64
CA SER A 17 34.74 6.49 -4.65
C SER A 17 34.84 5.88 -3.25
N GLU A 18 35.66 6.48 -2.38
CA GLU A 18 35.78 6.04 -0.98
C GLU A 18 34.44 6.18 -0.24
N ALA A 19 33.66 7.22 -0.55
CA ALA A 19 32.33 7.43 0.02
C ALA A 19 31.34 6.32 -0.39
N ALA A 20 31.32 5.91 -1.67
CA ALA A 20 30.47 4.82 -2.12
C ALA A 20 30.88 3.47 -1.52
N ASN A 21 32.19 3.21 -1.36
CA ASN A 21 32.68 2.03 -0.66
C ASN A 21 32.26 2.02 0.83
N ALA A 22 32.33 3.18 1.51
CA ALA A 22 31.91 3.31 2.90
C ALA A 22 30.40 3.01 3.06
N ILE A 23 29.56 3.50 2.14
CA ILE A 23 28.14 3.14 2.09
C ILE A 23 27.96 1.63 1.89
N GLY A 24 28.72 1.01 0.98
CA GLY A 24 28.65 -0.43 0.73
C GLY A 24 29.00 -1.27 1.96
N GLN A 25 29.96 -0.82 2.77
CA GLN A 25 30.44 -1.51 3.96
C GLN A 25 29.45 -1.43 5.14
N VAL A 26 28.63 -0.38 5.23
CA VAL A 26 27.68 -0.20 6.34
C VAL A 26 26.69 -1.38 6.44
N PHE A 27 26.41 -2.06 5.32
CA PHE A 27 25.53 -3.23 5.28
C PHE A 27 26.15 -4.49 5.90
N GLU A 28 27.49 -4.54 6.00
CA GLU A 28 28.23 -5.64 6.62
C GLU A 28 28.27 -5.50 8.15
N ASP A 29 28.09 -4.28 8.68
CA ASP A 29 28.18 -3.99 10.10
C ASP A 29 27.12 -4.71 10.96
N VAL A 30 27.56 -5.02 12.20
CA VAL A 30 26.81 -5.72 13.23
C VAL A 30 26.01 -4.76 14.12
N ASP A 31 26.11 -3.45 13.87
CA ASP A 31 25.55 -2.41 14.72
C ASP A 31 24.03 -2.54 14.94
N ASP A 32 23.63 -2.09 16.14
CA ASP A 32 22.24 -1.98 16.58
C ASP A 32 21.43 -1.06 15.64
N ASP A 33 20.13 -1.32 15.54
CA ASP A 33 19.28 -0.80 14.46
C ASP A 33 19.16 0.74 14.33
N PRO A 34 19.08 1.51 15.44
CA PRO A 34 19.08 2.98 15.36
C PRO A 34 20.43 3.52 14.88
N ILE A 35 21.52 2.93 15.35
CA ILE A 35 22.90 3.30 14.99
C ILE A 35 23.12 3.04 13.51
N PHE A 36 22.67 1.89 13.00
CA PHE A 36 22.72 1.60 11.56
C PHE A 36 22.00 2.66 10.74
N SER A 37 20.80 3.08 11.17
CA SER A 37 20.01 4.07 10.42
C SER A 37 20.69 5.43 10.40
N ASP A 38 21.18 5.91 11.54
CA ASP A 38 21.88 7.19 11.65
C ASP A 38 23.21 7.17 10.87
N SER A 39 23.95 6.06 10.91
CA SER A 39 25.19 5.86 10.14
C SER A 39 24.94 5.88 8.63
N VAL A 40 23.92 5.17 8.14
CA VAL A 40 23.53 5.19 6.72
C VAL A 40 23.17 6.62 6.29
N ILE A 41 22.35 7.31 7.07
CA ILE A 41 21.91 8.67 6.75
C ILE A 41 23.10 9.62 6.70
N GLY A 42 23.98 9.58 7.70
CA GLY A 42 25.18 10.43 7.75
C GLY A 42 26.13 10.19 6.56
N LEU A 43 26.30 8.93 6.15
CA LEU A 43 27.12 8.58 4.99
C LEU A 43 26.53 9.12 3.68
N PHE A 44 25.21 9.04 3.50
CA PHE A 44 24.54 9.59 2.32
C PHE A 44 24.53 11.12 2.28
N MET A 45 24.37 11.79 3.42
CA MET A 45 24.53 13.26 3.50
C MET A 45 25.94 13.67 3.07
N SER A 46 26.96 12.99 3.60
CA SER A 46 28.37 13.24 3.25
C SER A 46 28.65 12.95 1.76
N PHE A 47 28.05 11.89 1.21
CA PHE A 47 28.15 11.54 -0.20
C PHE A 47 27.51 12.60 -1.11
N SER A 48 26.34 13.11 -0.73
CA SER A 48 25.64 14.19 -1.46
C SER A 48 26.48 15.48 -1.46
N GLU A 49 27.04 15.86 -0.32
CA GLU A 49 27.93 17.03 -0.19
C GLU A 49 29.21 16.87 -1.03
N ALA A 50 29.84 15.68 -1.01
CA ALA A 50 31.04 15.39 -1.77
C ALA A 50 30.79 15.41 -3.29
N ALA A 51 29.61 14.94 -3.75
CA ALA A 51 29.21 14.95 -5.15
C ALA A 51 29.10 16.38 -5.72
N HIS A 52 28.92 17.40 -4.88
CA HIS A 52 28.93 18.80 -5.29
C HIS A 52 30.34 19.42 -5.42
N VAL A 53 31.36 18.84 -4.78
CA VAL A 53 32.71 19.41 -4.68
C VAL A 53 33.69 18.77 -5.67
N ASP A 54 33.65 17.45 -5.84
CA ASP A 54 34.41 16.72 -6.85
C ASP A 54 33.49 16.42 -8.03
N GLU A 55 33.73 17.06 -9.19
CA GLU A 55 32.99 16.85 -10.44
C GLU A 55 32.64 15.36 -10.60
N TYR A 56 31.34 15.04 -10.64
CA TYR A 56 30.58 13.78 -10.79
C TYR A 56 31.14 12.60 -11.62
N LYS A 57 32.45 12.49 -11.80
CA LYS A 57 33.17 11.58 -12.70
C LYS A 57 32.94 10.11 -12.36
N THR A 58 32.71 9.80 -11.09
CA THR A 58 32.44 8.44 -10.59
C THR A 58 30.98 8.21 -10.20
N LEU A 59 30.12 9.25 -10.18
CA LEU A 59 28.76 9.17 -9.62
C LEU A 59 27.95 8.01 -10.21
N SER A 60 28.04 7.81 -11.53
CA SER A 60 27.35 6.71 -12.22
C SER A 60 27.80 5.33 -11.70
N GLN A 61 29.11 5.13 -11.51
CA GLN A 61 29.67 3.88 -11.01
C GLN A 61 29.39 3.67 -9.52
N ASP A 62 29.43 4.76 -8.75
CA ASP A 62 29.14 4.78 -7.33
C ASP A 62 27.68 4.39 -7.05
N VAL A 63 26.73 4.99 -7.78
CA VAL A 63 25.31 4.65 -7.67
C VAL A 63 25.07 3.18 -8.03
N ASP A 64 25.71 2.66 -9.09
CA ASP A 64 25.59 1.24 -9.45
C ASP A 64 26.12 0.32 -8.35
N HIS A 65 27.29 0.65 -7.79
CA HIS A 65 27.88 -0.09 -6.68
C HIS A 65 26.97 -0.10 -5.45
N ILE A 66 26.43 1.06 -5.06
CA ILE A 66 25.52 1.19 -3.92
C ILE A 66 24.25 0.36 -4.14
N ILE A 67 23.65 0.37 -5.34
CA ILE A 67 22.49 -0.47 -5.67
C ILE A 67 22.83 -1.95 -5.47
N GLN A 68 23.97 -2.41 -6.01
CA GLN A 68 24.40 -3.81 -5.92
C GLN A 68 24.64 -4.25 -4.46
N CYS A 69 25.35 -3.44 -3.67
CA CYS A 69 25.58 -3.71 -2.25
C CYS A 69 24.25 -3.76 -1.48
N THR A 70 23.35 -2.83 -1.75
CA THR A 70 22.03 -2.77 -1.13
C THR A 70 21.25 -4.06 -1.43
N ILE A 71 21.07 -4.42 -2.71
CA ILE A 71 20.37 -5.65 -3.13
C ILE A 71 21.01 -6.90 -2.50
N THR A 72 22.34 -6.98 -2.47
CA THR A 72 23.03 -8.12 -1.87
C THR A 72 22.71 -8.26 -0.38
N SER A 73 22.71 -7.14 0.36
CA SER A 73 22.38 -7.12 1.80
C SER A 73 20.94 -7.54 2.11
N LEU A 74 20.01 -7.28 1.18
CA LEU A 74 18.60 -7.63 1.29
C LEU A 74 18.35 -9.15 1.29
N SER A 75 19.35 -9.96 0.96
CA SER A 75 19.28 -11.43 1.00
C SER A 75 19.12 -12.00 2.42
N SER A 76 19.26 -11.19 3.48
CA SER A 76 19.13 -11.60 4.89
C SER A 76 17.92 -10.93 5.60
N PRO A 77 16.76 -11.61 5.69
CA PRO A 77 15.53 -11.01 6.22
C PRO A 77 15.58 -10.61 7.70
N LYS A 78 16.49 -11.20 8.50
CA LYS A 78 16.55 -10.97 9.95
C LYS A 78 17.05 -9.57 10.32
N LYS A 79 18.00 -9.01 9.56
CA LYS A 79 18.50 -7.64 9.77
C LYS A 79 17.57 -6.58 9.16
N PHE A 80 16.72 -6.96 8.21
CA PHE A 80 15.92 -5.99 7.45
C PHE A 80 14.73 -5.43 8.26
N GLU A 81 14.13 -6.21 9.15
CA GLU A 81 12.91 -5.83 9.87
C GLU A 81 13.01 -4.49 10.60
N SER A 82 14.20 -4.20 11.13
CA SER A 82 14.52 -3.02 11.93
C SER A 82 15.23 -1.92 11.14
N ARG A 83 15.76 -2.26 9.96
CA ARG A 83 16.53 -1.37 9.07
C ARG A 83 15.71 -0.85 7.88
N ILE A 84 14.41 -1.19 7.81
CA ILE A 84 13.51 -0.83 6.71
C ILE A 84 13.58 0.66 6.34
N VAL A 85 13.64 1.55 7.32
CA VAL A 85 13.66 3.01 7.10
C VAL A 85 14.91 3.41 6.33
N ALA A 86 16.07 2.86 6.70
CA ALA A 86 17.33 3.11 6.00
C ALA A 86 17.29 2.59 4.56
N TYR A 87 16.69 1.42 4.30
CA TYR A 87 16.57 0.89 2.94
C TYR A 87 15.67 1.74 2.03
N ILE A 88 14.53 2.22 2.54
CA ILE A 88 13.66 3.13 1.77
C ILE A 88 14.38 4.48 1.56
N TYR A 89 15.09 4.98 2.58
CA TYR A 89 15.91 6.18 2.45
C TYR A 89 17.00 6.05 1.37
N ILE A 90 17.74 4.95 1.37
CA ILE A 90 18.76 4.62 0.37
C ILE A 90 18.16 4.63 -1.04
N GLN A 91 17.01 3.97 -1.21
CA GLN A 91 16.31 3.97 -2.50
C GLN A 91 16.00 5.41 -2.95
N ARG A 92 15.47 6.24 -2.06
CA ARG A 92 15.13 7.62 -2.39
C ARG A 92 16.35 8.45 -2.80
N GLN A 93 17.46 8.31 -2.07
CA GLN A 93 18.71 9.00 -2.39
C GLN A 93 19.29 8.55 -3.75
N ILE A 94 19.15 7.26 -4.10
CA ILE A 94 19.52 6.74 -5.42
C ILE A 94 18.66 7.36 -6.52
N GLU A 95 17.34 7.48 -6.32
CA GLU A 95 16.44 8.13 -7.28
C GLU A 95 16.84 9.59 -7.54
N GLU A 96 17.17 10.34 -6.48
CA GLU A 96 17.67 11.72 -6.57
C GLU A 96 19.00 11.80 -7.34
N CYS A 97 19.95 10.91 -7.05
CA CYS A 97 21.21 10.83 -7.79
C CYS A 97 20.99 10.54 -9.29
N ILE A 98 19.99 9.71 -9.62
CA ILE A 98 19.67 9.39 -11.02
C ILE A 98 19.06 10.58 -11.74
N ILE A 99 18.25 11.41 -11.07
CA ILE A 99 17.77 12.67 -11.65
C ILE A 99 18.96 13.55 -12.04
N ILE A 100 19.93 13.73 -11.13
CA ILE A 100 21.16 14.48 -11.40
C ILE A 100 21.95 13.87 -12.57
N LEU A 101 22.14 12.55 -12.60
CA LEU A 101 22.82 11.87 -13.70
C LEU A 101 22.12 12.08 -15.06
N LYS A 102 20.78 12.15 -15.07
CA LYS A 102 19.98 12.42 -16.28
C LYS A 102 20.22 13.85 -16.77
N GLU A 103 20.22 14.82 -15.86
CA GLU A 103 20.52 16.23 -16.18
C GLU A 103 21.93 16.40 -16.75
N LEU A 104 22.90 15.67 -16.18
CA LEU A 104 24.30 15.66 -16.63
C LEU A 104 24.54 14.85 -17.92
N ARG A 105 23.51 14.17 -18.47
CA ARG A 105 23.61 13.25 -19.63
C ARG A 105 24.62 12.11 -19.44
N GLN A 106 24.82 11.67 -18.20
CA GLN A 106 25.77 10.61 -17.83
C GLN A 106 25.09 9.27 -17.51
N THR A 107 23.79 9.15 -17.79
CA THR A 107 23.04 7.92 -17.52
C THR A 107 23.34 6.79 -18.49
N SER A 108 23.54 5.59 -17.94
CA SER A 108 23.40 4.34 -18.69
C SER A 108 21.92 4.00 -18.91
N PHE A 109 21.60 3.24 -19.96
CA PHE A 109 20.23 2.77 -20.26
C PHE A 109 19.67 1.79 -19.20
N ASP A 110 20.50 1.28 -18.29
CA ASP A 110 20.15 0.21 -17.36
C ASP A 110 19.78 0.70 -15.95
N PHE A 111 19.98 1.99 -15.62
CA PHE A 111 19.68 2.51 -14.27
C PHE A 111 18.20 2.39 -13.91
N ASP A 112 17.30 2.71 -14.83
CA ASP A 112 15.86 2.59 -14.58
C ASP A 112 15.50 1.12 -14.26
N LYS A 113 16.14 0.14 -14.90
CA LYS A 113 15.92 -1.29 -14.60
C LYS A 113 16.44 -1.66 -13.22
N LYS A 114 17.64 -1.19 -12.85
CA LYS A 114 18.28 -1.47 -11.56
C LYS A 114 17.52 -0.85 -10.37
N VAL A 115 17.03 0.38 -10.51
CA VAL A 115 16.17 1.02 -9.48
C VAL A 115 14.87 0.24 -9.32
N ASN A 116 14.22 -0.12 -10.43
CA ASN A 116 13.01 -0.92 -10.38
C ASN A 116 13.24 -2.30 -9.74
N GLU A 117 14.43 -2.89 -9.92
CA GLU A 117 14.81 -4.14 -9.25
C GLU A 117 15.02 -3.96 -7.74
N LEU A 118 15.69 -2.88 -7.34
CA LEU A 118 15.86 -2.51 -5.94
C LEU A 118 14.50 -2.29 -5.25
N GLU A 119 13.62 -1.46 -5.84
CA GLU A 119 12.27 -1.19 -5.33
C GLU A 119 11.48 -2.49 -5.15
N LYS A 120 11.44 -3.35 -6.19
CA LYS A 120 10.74 -4.64 -6.13
C LYS A 120 11.29 -5.54 -5.03
N THR A 121 12.60 -5.53 -4.82
CA THR A 121 13.25 -6.35 -3.79
C THR A 121 12.90 -5.84 -2.39
N ILE A 122 12.95 -4.52 -2.17
CA ILE A 122 12.53 -3.87 -0.93
C ILE A 122 11.06 -4.22 -0.63
N LEU A 123 10.15 -3.98 -1.59
CA LEU A 123 8.72 -4.27 -1.43
C LEU A 123 8.47 -5.75 -1.14
N LYS A 124 9.18 -6.66 -1.82
CA LYS A 124 9.05 -8.11 -1.57
C LYS A 124 9.39 -8.50 -0.14
N ILE A 125 10.45 -7.91 0.44
CA ILE A 125 10.86 -8.21 1.81
C ILE A 125 9.91 -7.57 2.82
N ILE A 126 9.47 -6.33 2.58
CA ILE A 126 8.44 -5.66 3.38
C ILE A 126 7.18 -6.56 3.46
N THR A 127 6.70 -7.03 2.31
CA THR A 127 5.56 -7.93 2.22
C THR A 127 5.81 -9.26 2.92
N TYR A 128 6.99 -9.85 2.77
CA TYR A 128 7.35 -11.10 3.45
C TYR A 128 7.31 -10.95 4.98
N ILE A 129 7.89 -9.89 5.53
CA ILE A 129 7.90 -9.65 6.98
C ILE A 129 6.48 -9.38 7.48
N PHE A 130 5.73 -8.55 6.75
CA PHE A 130 4.36 -8.21 7.09
C PHE A 130 3.45 -9.44 7.16
N THR A 131 3.46 -10.26 6.11
CA THR A 131 2.67 -11.50 6.04
C THR A 131 3.09 -12.49 7.14
N LYS A 132 4.39 -12.73 7.32
CA LYS A 132 4.92 -13.66 8.32
C LYS A 132 4.56 -13.27 9.75
N THR A 133 4.50 -11.96 10.04
CA THR A 133 4.21 -11.44 11.38
C THR A 133 2.73 -11.09 11.57
N LYS A 134 1.87 -11.44 10.61
CA LYS A 134 0.44 -11.10 10.61
C LYS A 134 0.20 -9.60 10.83
N GLY A 135 0.97 -8.78 10.14
CA GLY A 135 0.89 -7.32 10.18
C GLY A 135 1.58 -6.65 11.36
N ASN A 136 2.09 -7.39 12.35
CA ASN A 136 2.74 -6.77 13.53
C ASN A 136 4.06 -6.06 13.17
N ARG A 137 4.73 -6.48 12.10
CA ARG A 137 5.97 -5.90 11.56
C ARG A 137 5.84 -5.72 10.04
N PRO A 138 6.77 -5.05 9.34
CA PRO A 138 7.81 -4.18 9.88
C PRO A 138 7.20 -2.91 10.52
N ASN A 139 7.98 -2.22 11.35
CA ASN A 139 7.61 -0.93 11.93
C ASN A 139 8.70 0.09 11.60
N LEU A 140 8.33 1.36 11.50
CA LEU A 140 9.32 2.43 11.40
C LEU A 140 10.10 2.54 12.72
N SER A 141 11.42 2.41 12.64
CA SER A 141 12.36 2.51 13.77
C SER A 141 12.80 3.94 14.07
N ILE A 142 12.54 4.88 13.16
CA ILE A 142 12.91 6.30 13.26
C ILE A 142 11.65 7.14 13.50
N GLN A 143 11.75 8.13 14.40
CA GLN A 143 10.69 9.10 14.71
C GLN A 143 11.00 10.52 14.21
N SER A 144 12.16 10.72 13.56
CA SER A 144 12.53 12.01 12.97
C SER A 144 11.54 12.40 11.88
N ARG A 145 10.84 13.52 12.11
CA ARG A 145 9.84 14.07 11.19
C ARG A 145 10.46 14.38 9.82
N ASP A 146 11.56 15.12 9.79
CA ASP A 146 12.19 15.58 8.56
C ASP A 146 12.63 14.40 7.68
N LEU A 147 13.19 13.35 8.29
CA LEU A 147 13.58 12.13 7.58
C LEU A 147 12.36 11.39 7.03
N LEU A 148 11.28 11.26 7.81
CA LEU A 148 10.07 10.59 7.36
C LEU A 148 9.34 11.36 6.23
N GLU A 149 9.38 12.70 6.27
CA GLU A 149 8.89 13.55 5.19
C GLU A 149 9.72 13.37 3.92
N ASN A 150 11.05 13.27 4.03
CA ASN A 150 11.96 13.04 2.89
C ASN A 150 11.81 11.64 2.27
N ILE A 151 11.63 10.60 3.10
CA ILE A 151 11.43 9.22 2.63
C ILE A 151 10.09 9.07 1.87
N ASN A 152 9.08 9.86 2.26
CA ASN A 152 7.77 9.94 1.61
C ASN A 152 7.12 8.57 1.31
N ILE A 153 7.05 7.69 2.32
CA ILE A 153 6.36 6.39 2.24
C ILE A 153 4.95 6.45 1.59
N PRO A 154 4.12 7.50 1.84
CA PRO A 154 2.83 7.63 1.16
C PRO A 154 2.90 7.67 -0.37
N GLU A 155 4.02 8.08 -0.97
CA GLU A 155 4.22 8.08 -2.43
C GLU A 155 4.30 6.64 -2.98
N TYR A 156 5.01 5.74 -2.29
CA TYR A 156 5.03 4.30 -2.61
C TYR A 156 3.63 3.68 -2.52
N LEU A 157 2.82 4.08 -1.54
CA LEU A 157 1.44 3.62 -1.46
C LEU A 157 0.60 4.12 -2.65
N LYS A 158 0.78 5.39 -3.06
CA LYS A 158 0.09 5.99 -4.20
C LYS A 158 0.49 5.37 -5.55
N SER A 159 1.68 4.77 -5.65
CA SER A 159 2.12 4.08 -6.88
C SER A 159 1.32 2.81 -7.15
N ILE A 160 0.76 2.17 -6.10
CA ILE A 160 -0.17 1.05 -6.24
C ILE A 160 -1.53 1.58 -6.71
N LYS A 161 -1.73 1.58 -8.03
CA LYS A 161 -3.00 1.96 -8.66
C LYS A 161 -3.95 0.79 -8.86
N LYS A 162 -3.42 -0.43 -8.94
CA LYS A 162 -4.18 -1.64 -9.30
C LYS A 162 -3.91 -2.77 -8.32
N ILE A 163 -4.95 -3.38 -7.80
CA ILE A 163 -4.86 -4.58 -6.95
C ILE A 163 -5.58 -5.72 -7.66
N GLU A 164 -4.78 -6.54 -8.35
CA GLU A 164 -5.29 -7.62 -9.20
C GLU A 164 -5.11 -9.03 -8.62
N LYS A 165 -4.21 -9.16 -7.64
CA LYS A 165 -3.77 -10.45 -7.07
C LYS A 165 -3.49 -10.31 -5.58
N SER A 166 -3.63 -11.41 -4.85
CA SER A 166 -3.40 -11.46 -3.40
C SER A 166 -2.03 -10.93 -2.97
N ASP A 167 -0.96 -11.18 -3.76
CA ASP A 167 0.38 -10.69 -3.42
C ASP A 167 0.48 -9.16 -3.43
N ILE A 168 -0.22 -8.52 -4.37
CA ILE A 168 -0.30 -7.06 -4.45
C ILE A 168 -1.13 -6.53 -3.27
N LEU A 169 -2.20 -7.22 -2.87
CA LEU A 169 -3.00 -6.85 -1.71
C LEU A 169 -2.19 -6.88 -0.40
N ASN A 170 -1.37 -7.92 -0.21
CA ASN A 170 -0.48 -8.01 0.95
C ASN A 170 0.56 -6.87 0.96
N THR A 171 1.12 -6.54 -0.21
CA THR A 171 2.05 -5.41 -0.36
C THR A 171 1.35 -4.08 -0.05
N PHE A 172 0.13 -3.90 -0.57
CA PHE A 172 -0.71 -2.73 -0.31
C PHE A 172 -0.97 -2.56 1.19
N PHE A 173 -1.35 -3.62 1.92
CA PHE A 173 -1.56 -3.53 3.36
C PHE A 173 -0.27 -3.22 4.13
N ALA A 174 0.86 -3.80 3.74
CA ALA A 174 2.14 -3.49 4.36
C ALA A 174 2.50 -1.99 4.20
N LEU A 175 2.30 -1.43 3.01
CA LEU A 175 2.51 -0.01 2.75
C LEU A 175 1.48 0.89 3.43
N CYS A 176 0.22 0.48 3.55
CA CYS A 176 -0.79 1.19 4.34
C CYS A 176 -0.32 1.35 5.78
N LYS A 177 0.13 0.26 6.40
CA LYS A 177 0.62 0.28 7.78
C LYS A 177 1.80 1.24 7.96
N LEU A 178 2.81 1.16 7.10
CA LEU A 178 3.98 2.04 7.18
C LEU A 178 3.61 3.50 6.91
N SER A 179 2.68 3.75 5.98
CA SER A 179 2.18 5.10 5.69
C SER A 179 1.46 5.69 6.90
N PHE A 180 0.57 4.94 7.55
CA PHE A 180 -0.10 5.39 8.76
C PHE A 180 0.88 5.69 9.90
N GLN A 181 1.89 4.83 10.10
CA GLN A 181 2.95 5.07 11.09
C GLN A 181 3.75 6.34 10.78
N SER A 182 4.12 6.57 9.52
CA SER A 182 4.86 7.78 9.11
C SER A 182 4.04 9.05 9.41
N LEU A 183 2.73 9.01 9.15
CA LEU A 183 1.85 10.15 9.41
C LEU A 183 1.64 10.44 10.89
N MET A 184 1.63 9.42 11.75
CA MET A 184 1.60 9.61 13.21
C MET A 184 2.80 10.46 13.66
N TYR A 185 4.00 10.08 13.23
CA TYR A 185 5.23 10.70 13.69
C TYR A 185 5.45 12.11 13.12
N THR A 186 4.92 12.38 11.92
CA THR A 186 4.99 13.70 11.29
C THR A 186 3.91 14.68 11.80
N ASN A 187 3.03 14.25 12.71
CA ASN A 187 1.88 15.01 13.22
C ASN A 187 0.91 15.47 12.12
N ASN A 188 0.91 14.81 10.96
CA ASN A 188 -0.05 15.03 9.88
C ASN A 188 -1.34 14.21 10.12
N HIS A 189 -1.86 14.26 11.35
CA HIS A 189 -2.97 13.45 11.87
C HIS A 189 -4.30 13.57 11.11
N GLY A 190 -4.38 14.48 10.11
CA GLY A 190 -5.62 14.80 9.40
C GLY A 190 -5.73 14.34 7.94
N GLN A 191 -4.71 13.72 7.31
CA GLN A 191 -4.68 13.69 5.83
C GLN A 191 -4.87 12.33 5.14
N ILE A 192 -4.76 11.19 5.83
CA ILE A 192 -4.96 9.88 5.17
C ILE A 192 -5.86 8.97 6.01
N THR A 193 -7.11 8.86 5.60
CA THR A 193 -8.08 7.87 6.05
C THR A 193 -8.06 6.65 5.11
N TRP A 194 -8.57 5.51 5.57
CA TRP A 194 -8.74 4.34 4.71
C TRP A 194 -9.54 4.65 3.43
N LYS A 195 -10.59 5.46 3.55
CA LYS A 195 -11.39 5.91 2.40
C LYS A 195 -10.53 6.67 1.38
N GLN A 196 -9.65 7.58 1.83
CA GLN A 196 -8.74 8.31 0.95
C GLN A 196 -7.73 7.38 0.28
N ILE A 197 -7.15 6.41 1.01
CA ILE A 197 -6.25 5.42 0.43
C ILE A 197 -6.97 4.62 -0.66
N LEU A 198 -8.15 4.09 -0.35
CA LEU A 198 -8.94 3.32 -1.32
C LEU A 198 -9.35 4.17 -2.54
N SER A 199 -9.52 5.48 -2.37
CA SER A 199 -9.88 6.36 -3.49
C SER A 199 -8.75 6.58 -4.50
N ASN A 200 -7.50 6.38 -4.10
CA ASN A 200 -6.35 6.45 -4.99
C ASN A 200 -6.20 5.21 -5.88
N LEU A 201 -6.88 4.11 -5.55
CA LEU A 201 -6.88 2.90 -6.38
C LEU A 201 -7.68 3.17 -7.66
N GLU A 202 -7.11 2.94 -8.83
CA GLU A 202 -7.83 3.00 -10.11
C GLU A 202 -8.61 1.71 -10.34
N THR A 203 -8.01 0.56 -10.01
CA THR A 203 -8.61 -0.76 -10.24
C THR A 203 -8.44 -1.66 -9.02
N LEU A 204 -9.55 -2.22 -8.56
CA LEU A 204 -9.57 -3.32 -7.60
C LEU A 204 -10.32 -4.46 -8.30
N THR A 205 -9.70 -5.63 -8.46
CA THR A 205 -10.38 -6.81 -9.03
C THR A 205 -10.61 -7.91 -8.01
N ILE A 206 -9.84 -7.90 -6.92
CA ILE A 206 -10.07 -8.77 -5.76
C ILE A 206 -11.46 -8.47 -5.19
N SER A 207 -12.17 -9.51 -4.75
CA SER A 207 -13.50 -9.33 -4.17
C SER A 207 -13.43 -8.56 -2.85
N SER A 208 -14.47 -7.78 -2.51
CA SER A 208 -14.51 -7.09 -1.23
C SER A 208 -14.48 -8.06 -0.04
N THR A 209 -14.98 -9.30 -0.22
CA THR A 209 -14.86 -10.38 0.77
C THR A 209 -13.40 -10.76 1.02
N ASP A 210 -12.62 -10.99 -0.04
CA ASP A 210 -11.21 -11.35 0.08
C ASP A 210 -10.39 -10.19 0.66
N PHE A 211 -10.72 -8.95 0.26
CA PHE A 211 -10.11 -7.75 0.82
C PHE A 211 -10.32 -7.68 2.34
N ILE A 212 -11.57 -7.82 2.81
CA ILE A 212 -11.90 -7.75 4.23
C ILE A 212 -11.33 -8.94 4.99
N ASN A 213 -11.41 -10.17 4.48
CA ASN A 213 -10.83 -11.33 5.14
C ASN A 213 -9.31 -11.18 5.29
N THR A 214 -8.63 -10.69 4.26
CA THR A 214 -7.18 -10.40 4.33
C THR A 214 -6.90 -9.29 5.34
N TYR A 215 -7.72 -8.24 5.41
CA TYR A 215 -7.60 -7.21 6.44
C TYR A 215 -7.75 -7.81 7.86
N LEU A 216 -8.73 -8.69 8.06
CA LEU A 216 -8.99 -9.34 9.36
C LEU A 216 -7.80 -10.20 9.81
N ASP A 217 -7.07 -10.84 8.89
CA ASP A 217 -5.83 -11.56 9.20
C ASP A 217 -4.74 -10.65 9.79
N TYR A 218 -4.81 -9.35 9.51
CA TYR A 218 -3.82 -8.33 9.92
C TYR A 218 -4.39 -7.30 10.89
N ILE A 219 -5.58 -7.52 11.44
CA ILE A 219 -6.32 -6.53 12.24
C ILE A 219 -5.50 -5.95 13.40
N GLU A 220 -4.65 -6.79 14.02
CA GLU A 220 -3.78 -6.41 15.13
C GLU A 220 -2.75 -5.33 14.72
N GLY A 221 -2.21 -5.44 13.50
CA GLY A 221 -1.26 -4.47 12.94
C GLY A 221 -1.89 -3.10 12.64
N PHE A 222 -3.22 -3.03 12.55
CA PHE A 222 -3.99 -1.83 12.26
C PHE A 222 -4.79 -1.31 13.46
N LYS A 223 -4.51 -1.76 14.70
CA LYS A 223 -5.26 -1.31 15.89
C LYS A 223 -5.30 0.21 16.09
N GLN A 224 -4.22 0.92 15.74
CA GLN A 224 -4.15 2.38 15.84
C GLN A 224 -4.88 3.08 14.68
N PHE A 225 -5.13 2.36 13.58
CA PHE A 225 -5.72 2.84 12.33
C PHE A 225 -6.75 1.83 11.82
N PRO A 226 -7.84 1.59 12.57
CA PRO A 226 -8.82 0.57 12.22
C PRO A 226 -9.48 0.90 10.88
N PHE A 227 -9.82 -0.14 10.11
CA PHE A 227 -10.60 0.01 8.89
C PHE A 227 -12.00 0.45 9.26
N ASP A 228 -12.31 1.73 8.98
CA ASP A 228 -13.52 2.37 9.47
C ASP A 228 -14.75 2.09 8.58
N MET A 229 -15.93 2.39 9.12
CA MET A 229 -17.20 2.20 8.44
C MET A 229 -17.27 2.99 7.12
N SER A 230 -16.71 4.19 7.08
CA SER A 230 -16.74 5.03 5.87
C SER A 230 -15.93 4.41 4.73
N ALA A 231 -14.82 3.75 5.05
CA ALA A 231 -13.99 3.02 4.12
C ALA A 231 -14.65 1.74 3.64
N PHE A 232 -15.36 1.03 4.53
CA PHE A 232 -16.12 -0.15 4.15
C PHE A 232 -17.28 0.18 3.21
N ILE A 233 -18.06 1.22 3.53
CA ILE A 233 -19.12 1.75 2.65
C ILE A 233 -18.52 2.15 1.30
N TYR A 234 -17.38 2.85 1.30
CA TYR A 234 -16.70 3.21 0.06
C TYR A 234 -16.28 1.98 -0.76
N LEU A 235 -15.68 0.97 -0.12
CA LEU A 235 -15.28 -0.28 -0.77
C LEU A 235 -16.48 -0.97 -1.43
N LEU A 236 -17.60 -1.10 -0.71
CA LEU A 236 -18.83 -1.70 -1.23
C LEU A 236 -19.44 -0.90 -2.40
N SER A 237 -19.32 0.43 -2.37
CA SER A 237 -19.81 1.30 -3.46
C SER A 237 -19.01 1.13 -4.75
N ARG A 238 -17.71 0.82 -4.66
CA ARG A 238 -16.83 0.60 -5.81
C ARG A 238 -16.91 -0.80 -6.37
N GLN A 239 -17.08 -1.78 -5.47
CA GLN A 239 -17.20 -3.18 -5.81
C GLN A 239 -18.38 -3.76 -5.04
N PRO A 240 -19.55 -3.81 -5.68
CA PRO A 240 -20.64 -4.62 -5.17
C PRO A 240 -20.14 -6.07 -5.04
N LEU A 241 -20.41 -6.72 -3.91
CA LEU A 241 -20.03 -8.09 -3.63
C LEU A 241 -20.70 -9.05 -4.63
N THR A 242 -20.20 -9.15 -5.84
CA THR A 242 -20.67 -10.09 -6.86
C THR A 242 -19.67 -11.23 -6.93
N THR A 243 -20.12 -12.46 -6.74
CA THR A 243 -19.26 -13.64 -6.70
C THR A 243 -18.87 -14.13 -8.10
N SER A 244 -19.40 -13.53 -9.17
CA SER A 244 -19.00 -13.67 -10.58
C SER A 244 -19.96 -12.84 -11.45
N ARG A 245 -19.72 -12.75 -12.76
CA ARG A 245 -20.58 -12.03 -13.74
C ARG A 245 -22.06 -12.44 -13.76
N HIS A 246 -22.47 -13.49 -13.05
CA HIS A 246 -23.83 -14.02 -13.05
C HIS A 246 -24.44 -14.25 -11.66
N GLN A 247 -23.79 -13.82 -10.58
CA GLN A 247 -24.32 -14.01 -9.22
C GLN A 247 -24.60 -12.68 -8.53
N GLN A 248 -25.83 -12.58 -8.02
CA GLN A 248 -26.32 -11.46 -7.22
C GLN A 248 -25.57 -11.36 -5.89
N SER A 249 -25.42 -10.13 -5.40
CA SER A 249 -24.82 -9.83 -4.11
C SER A 249 -25.67 -10.34 -2.95
N SER A 250 -25.00 -10.79 -1.88
CA SER A 250 -25.67 -11.22 -0.64
C SER A 250 -25.64 -10.11 0.39
N ILE A 251 -26.81 -9.53 0.70
CA ILE A 251 -26.98 -8.55 1.79
C ILE A 251 -26.51 -9.18 3.11
N GLY A 252 -26.82 -10.47 3.34
CA GLY A 252 -26.37 -11.20 4.51
C GLY A 252 -24.84 -11.23 4.65
N THR A 253 -24.11 -11.40 3.55
CA THR A 253 -22.64 -11.36 3.57
C THR A 253 -22.12 -9.98 3.92
N ILE A 254 -22.75 -8.91 3.43
CA ILE A 254 -22.39 -7.53 3.78
C ILE A 254 -22.52 -7.30 5.29
N ILE A 255 -23.65 -7.71 5.87
CA ILE A 255 -23.92 -7.58 7.31
C ILE A 255 -22.94 -8.42 8.13
N GLN A 256 -22.66 -9.66 7.71
CA GLN A 256 -21.66 -10.51 8.36
C GLN A 256 -20.25 -9.90 8.35
N LEU A 257 -19.85 -9.25 7.25
CA LEU A 257 -18.56 -8.56 7.19
C LEU A 257 -18.54 -7.32 8.10
N ALA A 258 -19.63 -6.53 8.14
CA ALA A 258 -19.75 -5.40 9.06
C ALA A 258 -19.65 -5.86 10.53
N ASP A 259 -20.28 -6.98 10.88
CA ASP A 259 -20.22 -7.59 12.21
C ASP A 259 -18.81 -8.08 12.56
N LYS A 260 -18.12 -8.74 11.61
CA LYS A 260 -16.71 -9.14 11.79
C LYS A 260 -15.77 -7.95 12.01
N LEU A 261 -16.06 -6.82 11.38
CA LEU A 261 -15.36 -5.55 11.58
C LEU A 261 -15.78 -4.83 12.88
N LYS A 262 -16.73 -5.41 13.63
CA LYS A 262 -17.30 -4.88 14.89
C LYS A 262 -17.92 -3.50 14.74
N PHE A 263 -18.52 -3.22 13.59
CA PHE A 263 -19.27 -1.99 13.40
C PHE A 263 -20.60 -2.03 14.17
N ASP A 264 -21.05 -0.87 14.63
CA ASP A 264 -22.44 -0.72 15.05
C ASP A 264 -23.33 -0.96 13.83
N ILE A 265 -24.09 -2.06 13.86
CA ILE A 265 -24.93 -2.47 12.73
C ILE A 265 -26.04 -1.46 12.45
N THR A 266 -26.60 -0.81 13.47
CA THR A 266 -27.64 0.20 13.28
C THR A 266 -27.08 1.40 12.53
N GLU A 267 -25.92 1.90 12.97
CA GLU A 267 -25.25 3.03 12.32
C GLU A 267 -24.74 2.67 10.91
N PHE A 268 -24.21 1.45 10.75
CA PHE A 268 -23.83 0.94 9.43
C PHE A 268 -25.01 0.95 8.46
N LEU A 269 -26.18 0.46 8.87
CA LEU A 269 -27.38 0.44 8.03
C LEU A 269 -27.86 1.85 7.67
N LYS A 270 -27.75 2.83 8.58
CA LYS A 270 -28.04 4.24 8.26
C LYS A 270 -27.14 4.83 7.17
N GLN A 271 -25.94 4.28 6.94
CA GLN A 271 -25.04 4.72 5.86
C GLN A 271 -25.13 3.82 4.63
N PHE A 272 -25.49 2.55 4.80
CA PHE A 272 -25.57 1.54 3.74
C PHE A 272 -26.75 1.72 2.79
N TYR A 273 -27.82 2.44 3.18
CA TYR A 273 -29.04 2.55 2.39
C TYR A 273 -28.82 3.03 0.94
N LEU A 274 -27.86 3.91 0.69
CA LEU A 274 -27.54 4.38 -0.68
C LEU A 274 -26.98 3.25 -1.56
N ILE A 275 -26.13 2.40 -0.98
CA ILE A 275 -25.57 1.23 -1.67
C ILE A 275 -26.68 0.21 -1.92
N PHE A 276 -27.55 0.01 -0.92
CA PHE A 276 -28.72 -0.84 -1.07
C PHE A 276 -29.65 -0.35 -2.19
N GLU A 277 -30.02 0.94 -2.20
CA GLU A 277 -30.85 1.54 -3.25
C GLU A 277 -30.25 1.34 -4.64
N HIS A 278 -28.94 1.61 -4.78
CA HIS A 278 -28.23 1.38 -6.03
C HIS A 278 -28.26 -0.10 -6.45
N GLY A 279 -28.08 -1.02 -5.49
CA GLY A 279 -28.14 -2.44 -5.73
C GLY A 279 -29.54 -2.94 -6.14
N ILE A 280 -30.61 -2.38 -5.57
CA ILE A 280 -31.99 -2.67 -6.00
C ILE A 280 -32.22 -2.21 -7.44
N LYS A 281 -31.89 -0.94 -7.75
CA LYS A 281 -32.05 -0.37 -9.11
C LYS A 281 -31.33 -1.21 -10.17
N ASN A 282 -30.17 -1.74 -9.83
CA ASN A 282 -29.34 -2.55 -10.73
C ASN A 282 -29.65 -4.06 -10.68
N LYS A 283 -30.65 -4.50 -9.91
CA LYS A 283 -30.99 -5.92 -9.72
C LYS A 283 -29.83 -6.77 -9.18
N ASN A 284 -28.96 -6.16 -8.39
CA ASN A 284 -27.84 -6.83 -7.72
C ASN A 284 -28.32 -7.72 -6.56
N TYR A 285 -29.56 -7.55 -6.08
CA TYR A 285 -30.19 -8.37 -5.04
C TYR A 285 -31.44 -9.05 -5.60
N ASN A 286 -31.73 -10.28 -5.19
CA ASN A 286 -33.05 -10.88 -5.48
C ASN A 286 -34.09 -10.50 -4.41
N LEU A 287 -35.36 -10.68 -4.79
CA LEU A 287 -36.52 -10.38 -3.95
C LEU A 287 -36.52 -11.14 -2.62
N ILE A 288 -36.02 -12.38 -2.60
CA ILE A 288 -35.96 -13.19 -1.38
C ILE A 288 -34.97 -12.57 -0.39
N GLN A 289 -33.78 -12.16 -0.87
CA GLN A 289 -32.78 -11.47 -0.05
C GLN A 289 -33.33 -10.16 0.49
N CYS A 290 -34.04 -9.38 -0.33
CA CYS A 290 -34.65 -8.13 0.10
C CYS A 290 -35.74 -8.36 1.16
N ALA A 291 -36.62 -9.34 0.96
CA ALA A 291 -37.66 -9.69 1.93
C ALA A 291 -37.05 -10.15 3.27
N GLN A 292 -36.08 -11.08 3.22
CA GLN A 292 -35.38 -11.54 4.42
C GLN A 292 -34.70 -10.40 5.15
N PHE A 293 -34.04 -9.49 4.43
CA PHE A 293 -33.40 -8.33 5.02
C PHE A 293 -34.41 -7.39 5.68
N LEU A 294 -35.54 -7.10 5.02
CA LEU A 294 -36.63 -6.31 5.58
C LEU A 294 -37.22 -6.94 6.85
N CYS A 295 -37.42 -8.27 6.87
CA CYS A 295 -37.80 -8.99 8.10
C CYS A 295 -36.79 -8.76 9.23
N CYS A 296 -35.49 -8.90 8.94
CA CYS A 296 -34.44 -8.74 9.95
C CYS A 296 -34.39 -7.34 10.57
N ILE A 297 -34.68 -6.30 9.80
CA ILE A 297 -34.63 -4.91 10.28
C ILE A 297 -35.99 -4.40 10.79
N SER A 298 -37.05 -5.20 10.72
CA SER A 298 -38.43 -4.82 11.10
C SER A 298 -38.58 -4.39 12.56
N ILE A 299 -37.68 -4.82 13.43
CA ILE A 299 -37.64 -4.43 14.85
C ILE A 299 -37.23 -2.96 15.03
N ASN A 300 -36.63 -2.34 14.00
CA ASN A 300 -36.24 -0.93 13.99
C ASN A 300 -37.12 -0.17 12.99
N ASP A 301 -38.16 0.48 13.49
CA ASP A 301 -39.17 1.19 12.68
C ASP A 301 -38.55 2.16 11.67
N GLN A 302 -37.54 2.93 12.09
CA GLN A 302 -36.88 3.92 11.23
C GLN A 302 -36.11 3.25 10.07
N LEU A 303 -35.32 2.22 10.35
CA LEU A 303 -34.61 1.49 9.30
C LEU A 303 -35.61 0.78 8.38
N PHE A 304 -36.60 0.11 8.95
CA PHE A 304 -37.62 -0.57 8.18
C PHE A 304 -38.37 0.37 7.22
N GLU A 305 -38.75 1.56 7.69
CA GLU A 305 -39.38 2.60 6.85
C GLU A 305 -38.47 3.04 5.69
N ILE A 306 -37.19 3.32 5.96
CA ILE A 306 -36.23 3.75 4.93
C ILE A 306 -36.07 2.68 3.85
N TYR A 307 -35.80 1.44 4.26
CA TYR A 307 -35.50 0.35 3.33
C TYR A 307 -36.74 -0.17 2.60
N SER A 308 -37.91 -0.20 3.26
CA SER A 308 -39.17 -0.54 2.60
C SER A 308 -39.54 0.51 1.55
N SER A 309 -39.37 1.80 1.86
CA SER A 309 -39.57 2.91 0.92
C SER A 309 -38.65 2.77 -0.31
N ILE A 310 -37.38 2.41 -0.12
CA ILE A 310 -36.45 2.14 -1.22
C ILE A 310 -36.95 0.99 -2.10
N CYS A 311 -37.42 -0.12 -1.51
CA CYS A 311 -37.98 -1.24 -2.28
C CYS A 311 -39.24 -0.82 -3.06
N ILE A 312 -40.18 -0.12 -2.43
CA ILE A 312 -41.42 0.35 -3.06
C ILE A 312 -41.14 1.25 -4.27
N LEU A 313 -40.16 2.15 -4.14
CA LEU A 313 -39.84 3.13 -5.19
C LEU A 313 -39.07 2.54 -6.38
N ASN A 314 -38.40 1.38 -6.21
CA ASN A 314 -37.42 0.89 -7.19
C ASN A 314 -37.70 -0.53 -7.72
N VAL A 315 -38.72 -1.23 -7.21
CA VAL A 315 -39.11 -2.58 -7.63
C VAL A 315 -40.43 -2.53 -8.39
N ALA A 316 -40.59 -3.37 -9.42
CA ALA A 316 -41.85 -3.47 -10.16
C ALA A 316 -43.00 -3.98 -9.24
N ASN A 317 -44.23 -3.55 -9.51
CA ASN A 317 -45.39 -3.88 -8.67
C ASN A 317 -45.57 -5.39 -8.43
N ASP A 318 -45.41 -6.23 -9.46
CA ASP A 318 -45.56 -7.69 -9.33
C ASP A 318 -44.50 -8.30 -8.41
N ASP A 319 -43.26 -7.82 -8.53
CA ASP A 319 -42.12 -8.23 -7.70
C ASP A 319 -42.27 -7.74 -6.26
N LEU A 320 -42.84 -6.56 -6.05
CA LEU A 320 -43.17 -6.02 -4.73
C LEU A 320 -44.22 -6.89 -4.02
N TRP A 321 -45.28 -7.30 -4.73
CA TRP A 321 -46.28 -8.22 -4.19
C TRP A 321 -45.70 -9.57 -3.83
N GLN A 322 -44.75 -10.09 -4.62
CA GLN A 322 -44.02 -11.30 -4.27
C GLN A 322 -43.17 -11.11 -3.00
N MET A 323 -42.47 -9.97 -2.88
CA MET A 323 -41.68 -9.63 -1.71
C MET A 323 -42.55 -9.58 -0.43
N ILE A 324 -43.72 -8.94 -0.50
CA ILE A 324 -44.69 -8.90 0.61
C ILE A 324 -45.18 -10.30 0.97
N ARG A 325 -45.43 -11.17 -0.01
CA ARG A 325 -45.81 -12.58 0.26
C ARG A 325 -44.70 -13.35 0.98
N TYR A 326 -43.43 -13.05 0.72
CA TYR A 326 -42.32 -13.63 1.48
C TYR A 326 -42.27 -13.09 2.91
N LEU A 327 -42.50 -11.79 3.12
CA LEU A 327 -42.55 -11.18 4.45
C LEU A 327 -43.64 -11.78 5.35
N ILE A 328 -44.80 -12.14 4.79
CA ILE A 328 -45.93 -12.73 5.55
C ILE A 328 -45.67 -14.21 5.92
N LYS A 329 -44.79 -14.89 5.19
CA LYS A 329 -44.50 -16.33 5.38
C LYS A 329 -43.31 -16.61 6.30
N LEU A 330 -42.44 -15.63 6.51
CA LEU A 330 -41.30 -15.66 7.42
C LEU A 330 -41.72 -15.11 8.77
#